data_AF-A0AA37GI46-F1
#
_entry.id   AF-A0AA37GI46-F1
#
_cell.length_a   1.000
_cell.length_b   1.000
_cell.length_c   1.000
_cell.angle_alpha   90.00
_cell.angle_beta   90.00
_cell.angle_gamma   90.00
#
_symmetry.space_group_name_H-M   'P 1'
#
loop_
_entity.id
_entity.type
_entity.pdbx_description
1 polymer ?
#
loop_
_entity_poly.entity_id
_entity_poly.type
_entity_poly.pdbx_seq_one_letter_code
_entity_poly.pdbx_strand_id
1 'polypeptide(L)'
;MLALVTLALAAAGAHAANTTTTLRPVLRPECDKKDPANLVPSNDITLSYGAADESLVSVVLAMKYPSVVLEEVAAIAAVACADSSITVTFNETAAFEQTSREWQALDDFVMVTNHLGNCDVEKERGFFLVDTITWDEGSLQVIANAHKSDVANTATSTEISFSNVPVQNPAAAKRDIKTDENGLHITNTLALPAATTLFTYDPYVAITADEASLTSNMTFSGKLKYTVIPPKVEQLELDIDTYFGATLGLTVDVKAPYSGNFTYDPEDLGYNFVDIPGIIKLGPALGFAIGVELEADAVASITTDFGLTFPDAKLHLDLVNSAATSATGWDPVWTAHANISEKAAVGVNPYVDLGVELVFEILGGAVDLSSGVTTRSKLVNDFKLSASQGVGTGGVGIGQDNTGCQEGFAIKSDFFFSVVGFATQWWSQELYKVEVPVADECYTWL
;
A
#
# COMPACT_ATOMS: atom_id res chain seq x y z
N MET A 1 1.65 17.52 35.76
CA MET A 1 0.83 17.04 34.63
C MET A 1 0.90 18.08 33.53
N LEU A 2 1.92 18.00 32.68
CA LEU A 2 2.08 18.90 31.53
C LEU A 2 1.43 18.21 30.34
N ALA A 3 0.45 18.88 29.74
CA ALA A 3 -0.24 18.39 28.55
C ALA A 3 0.73 18.40 27.36
N LEU A 4 0.98 17.23 26.80
CA LEU A 4 1.66 17.05 25.51
C LEU A 4 0.73 17.63 24.43
N VAL A 5 1.05 18.83 23.93
CA VAL A 5 0.38 19.40 22.76
C VAL A 5 1.19 18.97 21.56
N THR A 6 0.73 17.93 20.86
CA THR A 6 1.21 17.53 19.54
C THR A 6 0.81 18.61 18.53
N LEU A 7 1.75 19.50 18.18
CA LEU A 7 1.58 20.46 17.10
C LEU A 7 2.08 19.81 15.81
N ALA A 8 1.17 19.22 15.02
CA ALA A 8 1.49 18.79 13.66
C ALA A 8 1.55 20.04 12.77
N LEU A 9 2.75 20.49 12.39
CA LEU A 9 2.92 21.46 11.31
C LEU A 9 3.12 20.69 10.00
N ALA A 10 2.13 20.78 9.12
CA ALA A 10 2.19 20.22 7.78
C ALA A 10 3.26 20.96 6.95
N ALA A 11 4.36 20.28 6.60
CA ALA A 11 5.25 20.73 5.55
C ALA A 11 4.53 20.59 4.21
N ALA A 12 4.25 21.70 3.54
CA ALA A 12 3.62 21.72 2.22
C ALA A 12 4.63 21.27 1.14
N GLY A 13 4.85 19.96 1.03
CA GLY A 13 5.44 19.34 -0.16
C GLY A 13 4.42 19.28 -1.30
N ALA A 14 4.86 19.47 -2.53
CA ALA A 14 4.02 19.24 -3.71
C ALA A 14 3.52 17.78 -3.67
N HIS A 15 2.21 17.61 -3.56
CA HIS A 15 1.58 16.30 -3.43
C HIS A 15 1.77 15.50 -4.72
N ALA A 16 2.24 14.26 -4.61
CA ALA A 16 2.16 13.33 -5.72
C ALA A 16 0.66 13.04 -5.94
N ALA A 17 0.13 13.36 -7.12
CA ALA A 17 -1.25 13.03 -7.45
C ALA A 17 -1.38 11.49 -7.55
N ASN A 18 -2.22 10.90 -6.70
CA ASN A 18 -2.59 9.50 -6.82
C ASN A 18 -3.27 9.30 -8.17
N THR A 19 -2.62 8.55 -9.06
CA THR A 19 -3.18 8.18 -10.36
C THR A 19 -3.81 6.81 -10.22
N THR A 20 -5.14 6.79 -10.09
CA THR A 20 -5.92 5.55 -10.10
C THR A 20 -6.30 5.22 -11.53
N THR A 21 -5.95 4.02 -11.99
CA THR A 21 -6.48 3.50 -13.26
C THR A 21 -7.78 2.76 -12.96
N THR A 22 -8.91 3.46 -13.08
CA THR A 22 -10.23 2.83 -12.97
C THR A 22 -10.51 2.05 -14.26
N LEU A 23 -10.61 0.72 -14.14
CA LEU A 23 -10.99 -0.13 -15.26
C LEU A 23 -12.49 -0.05 -15.48
N ARG A 24 -12.90 -0.14 -16.75
CA ARG A 24 -14.31 -0.14 -17.13
C ARG A 24 -14.75 -1.52 -17.60
N PRO A 25 -16.04 -1.85 -17.52
CA PRO A 25 -16.61 -3.03 -18.15
C PRO A 25 -16.25 -3.09 -19.63
N VAL A 26 -15.75 -4.24 -20.08
CA VAL A 26 -15.57 -4.58 -21.50
C VAL A 26 -16.18 -5.95 -21.75
N LEU A 27 -16.49 -6.25 -23.01
CA LEU A 27 -16.92 -7.59 -23.40
C LEU A 27 -15.74 -8.55 -23.26
N ARG A 28 -16.01 -9.77 -22.79
CA ARG A 28 -15.03 -10.85 -22.75
C ARG A 28 -14.55 -11.21 -24.17
N PRO A 29 -13.24 -11.50 -24.39
CA PRO A 29 -12.67 -11.68 -25.73
C PRO A 29 -13.38 -12.73 -26.59
N GLU A 30 -13.87 -13.79 -25.97
CA GLU A 30 -14.57 -14.91 -26.60
C GLU A 30 -16.10 -14.75 -26.67
N CYS A 31 -16.65 -13.59 -26.30
CA CYS A 31 -18.10 -13.35 -26.33
C CYS A 31 -18.65 -13.32 -27.77
N ASP A 32 -19.47 -14.32 -28.14
CA ASP A 32 -20.39 -14.18 -29.27
C ASP A 32 -21.73 -13.68 -28.76
N LYS A 33 -22.03 -12.39 -28.99
CA LYS A 33 -23.29 -11.78 -28.53
C LYS A 33 -24.54 -12.39 -29.15
N LYS A 34 -24.41 -13.15 -30.25
CA LYS A 34 -25.52 -13.81 -30.94
C LYS A 34 -25.77 -15.22 -30.43
N ASP A 35 -24.94 -15.72 -29.52
CA ASP A 35 -25.16 -17.02 -28.93
C ASP A 35 -26.46 -17.01 -28.13
N PRO A 36 -27.47 -17.85 -28.49
CA PRO A 36 -28.71 -17.94 -27.73
C PRO A 36 -28.49 -18.41 -26.28
N ALA A 37 -27.33 -18.98 -25.94
CA ALA A 37 -26.95 -19.29 -24.57
C ALA A 37 -26.86 -18.04 -23.68
N ASN A 38 -26.55 -16.86 -24.23
CA ASN A 38 -26.48 -15.61 -23.45
C ASN A 38 -27.84 -15.16 -22.92
N LEU A 39 -28.95 -15.68 -23.46
CA LEU A 39 -30.30 -15.44 -22.96
C LEU A 39 -30.65 -16.31 -21.75
N VAL A 40 -29.88 -17.36 -21.50
CA VAL A 40 -30.13 -18.35 -20.44
C VAL A 40 -29.35 -17.96 -19.18
N PRO A 41 -30.02 -17.67 -18.05
CA PRO A 41 -29.31 -17.35 -16.80
C PRO A 41 -28.42 -18.51 -16.34
N SER A 42 -27.19 -18.19 -15.93
CA SER A 42 -26.15 -19.14 -15.52
C SER A 42 -25.69 -18.90 -14.08
N ASN A 43 -25.33 -19.97 -13.38
CA ASN A 43 -24.67 -19.86 -12.07
C ASN A 43 -23.17 -19.58 -12.18
N ASP A 44 -22.58 -19.66 -13.36
CA ASP A 44 -21.19 -19.30 -13.60
C ASP A 44 -21.14 -18.19 -14.64
N ILE A 45 -20.64 -17.01 -14.25
CA ILE A 45 -20.47 -15.87 -15.15
C ILE A 45 -19.04 -15.37 -15.13
N THR A 46 -18.62 -14.75 -16.22
CA THR A 46 -17.29 -14.15 -16.36
C THR A 46 -17.46 -12.71 -16.79
N LEU A 47 -16.90 -11.80 -16.02
CA LEU A 47 -16.98 -10.36 -16.24
C LEU A 47 -15.59 -9.82 -16.57
N SER A 48 -15.44 -9.22 -17.75
CA SER A 48 -14.17 -8.65 -18.20
C SER A 48 -14.11 -7.14 -17.97
N TYR A 49 -12.93 -6.65 -17.58
CA TYR A 49 -12.65 -5.25 -17.29
C TYR A 49 -11.35 -4.82 -17.96
N GLY A 50 -11.33 -3.58 -18.43
CA GLY A 50 -10.31 -3.16 -19.39
C GLY A 50 -10.06 -1.67 -19.44
N ALA A 51 -8.97 -1.31 -20.12
CA ALA A 51 -8.70 0.04 -20.58
C ALA A 51 -9.09 0.12 -22.05
N ALA A 52 -9.94 1.07 -22.41
CA ALA A 52 -10.56 1.10 -23.74
C ALA A 52 -11.30 -0.22 -24.06
N ASP A 53 -10.95 -0.92 -25.14
CA ASP A 53 -11.60 -2.17 -25.60
C ASP A 53 -10.74 -3.42 -25.35
N GLU A 54 -9.62 -3.27 -24.64
CA GLU A 54 -8.73 -4.38 -24.27
C GLU A 54 -9.14 -4.93 -22.91
N SER A 55 -9.45 -6.24 -22.86
CA SER A 55 -9.72 -6.94 -21.59
C SER A 55 -8.42 -7.23 -20.86
N LEU A 56 -8.31 -6.73 -19.63
CA LEU A 56 -7.11 -6.80 -18.80
C LEU A 56 -7.31 -7.62 -17.52
N VAL A 57 -8.54 -7.61 -17.00
CA VAL A 57 -8.93 -8.32 -15.78
C VAL A 57 -10.18 -9.13 -16.07
N SER A 58 -10.15 -10.41 -15.70
CA SER A 58 -11.29 -11.31 -15.78
C SER A 58 -11.71 -11.71 -14.37
N VAL A 59 -12.99 -11.47 -14.06
CA VAL A 59 -13.62 -11.80 -12.78
C VAL A 59 -14.61 -12.92 -13.04
N VAL A 60 -14.28 -14.12 -12.56
CA VAL A 60 -15.16 -15.30 -12.64
C VAL A 60 -15.96 -15.37 -11.34
N LEU A 61 -17.28 -15.39 -11.48
CA LEU A 61 -18.21 -15.42 -10.36
C LEU A 61 -19.04 -16.71 -10.42
N ALA A 62 -19.00 -17.47 -9.32
CA ALA A 62 -19.98 -18.51 -9.08
C ALA A 62 -21.16 -17.87 -8.34
N MET A 63 -22.29 -17.72 -8.99
CA MET A 63 -23.45 -16.95 -8.53
C MET A 63 -24.36 -17.78 -7.63
N LYS A 64 -24.85 -17.15 -6.57
CA LYS A 64 -25.86 -17.70 -5.65
C LYS A 64 -27.20 -17.92 -6.34
N TYR A 65 -27.55 -17.03 -7.26
CA TYR A 65 -28.74 -17.11 -8.10
C TYR A 65 -28.31 -17.16 -9.58
N PRO A 66 -29.04 -17.87 -10.45
CA PRO A 66 -28.78 -17.81 -11.90
C PRO A 66 -28.71 -16.35 -12.36
N SER A 67 -27.79 -16.04 -13.26
CA SER A 67 -27.45 -14.65 -13.61
C SER A 67 -27.36 -14.47 -15.11
N VAL A 68 -27.84 -13.34 -15.62
CA VAL A 68 -27.77 -12.98 -17.04
C VAL A 68 -27.02 -11.67 -17.23
N VAL A 69 -26.07 -11.66 -18.16
CA VAL A 69 -25.25 -10.49 -18.49
C VAL A 69 -25.84 -9.80 -19.72
N LEU A 70 -26.66 -8.77 -19.49
CA LEU A 70 -27.52 -8.20 -20.54
C LEU A 70 -26.72 -7.57 -21.69
N GLU A 71 -25.54 -7.03 -21.41
CA GLU A 71 -24.67 -6.43 -22.45
C GLU A 71 -24.09 -7.47 -23.43
N GLU A 72 -24.08 -8.75 -23.06
CA GLU A 72 -23.61 -9.87 -23.89
C GLU A 72 -24.71 -10.39 -24.83
N VAL A 73 -25.90 -9.80 -24.82
CA VAL A 73 -27.03 -10.24 -25.67
C VAL A 73 -27.24 -9.26 -26.83
N ALA A 74 -27.06 -9.71 -28.06
CA ALA A 74 -27.27 -8.88 -29.26
C ALA A 74 -28.75 -8.53 -29.50
N ALA A 75 -29.67 -9.39 -29.05
CA ALA A 75 -31.10 -9.22 -29.24
C ALA A 75 -31.74 -8.18 -28.29
N ILE A 76 -30.98 -7.66 -27.32
CA ILE A 76 -31.44 -6.58 -26.43
C ILE A 76 -31.15 -5.24 -27.11
N ALA A 77 -32.21 -4.49 -27.39
CA ALA A 77 -32.16 -3.18 -28.01
C ALA A 77 -31.89 -2.05 -27.00
N ALA A 78 -32.48 -2.16 -25.81
CA ALA A 78 -32.35 -1.16 -24.75
C ALA A 78 -32.60 -1.77 -23.37
N VAL A 79 -31.98 -1.18 -22.36
CA VAL A 79 -32.28 -1.44 -20.95
C VAL A 79 -32.63 -0.09 -20.33
N ALA A 80 -33.65 -0.02 -19.48
CA ALA A 80 -34.03 1.20 -18.78
C ALA A 80 -34.29 0.89 -17.31
N CYS A 81 -33.72 1.68 -16.40
CA CYS A 81 -33.86 1.49 -14.97
C CYS A 81 -34.67 2.60 -14.31
N ALA A 82 -35.46 2.21 -13.31
CA ALA A 82 -36.11 3.08 -12.35
C ALA A 82 -35.78 2.57 -10.93
N ASP A 83 -36.24 3.28 -9.89
CA ASP A 83 -35.88 3.01 -8.49
C ASP A 83 -36.07 1.54 -8.04
N SER A 84 -37.02 0.82 -8.63
CA SER A 84 -37.34 -0.57 -8.29
C SER A 84 -37.70 -1.44 -9.51
N SER A 85 -37.35 -0.99 -10.71
CA SER A 85 -37.64 -1.78 -11.91
C SER A 85 -36.59 -1.65 -13.00
N ILE A 86 -36.42 -2.74 -13.75
CA ILE A 86 -35.60 -2.83 -14.95
C ILE A 86 -36.50 -3.22 -16.10
N THR A 87 -36.46 -2.43 -17.16
CA THR A 87 -37.14 -2.73 -18.42
C THR A 87 -36.11 -3.12 -19.46
N VAL A 88 -36.24 -4.33 -20.02
CA VAL A 88 -35.40 -4.84 -21.10
C VAL A 88 -36.23 -4.91 -22.38
N THR A 89 -35.80 -4.22 -23.42
CA THR A 89 -36.48 -4.17 -24.72
C THR A 89 -35.73 -5.03 -25.72
N PHE A 90 -36.43 -5.95 -26.38
CA PHE A 90 -35.86 -6.83 -27.41
C PHE A 90 -36.10 -6.28 -28.82
N ASN A 91 -35.17 -6.55 -29.74
CA ASN A 91 -35.34 -6.25 -31.18
C ASN A 91 -35.77 -7.47 -32.01
N GLU A 92 -35.83 -8.66 -31.39
CA GLU A 92 -36.14 -9.93 -32.05
C GLU A 92 -37.21 -10.69 -31.27
N THR A 93 -38.33 -11.03 -31.94
CA THR A 93 -39.44 -11.78 -31.34
C THR A 93 -39.01 -13.16 -30.83
N ALA A 94 -38.17 -13.88 -31.58
CA ALA A 94 -37.69 -15.20 -31.18
C ALA A 94 -36.87 -15.17 -29.88
N ALA A 95 -36.03 -14.15 -29.71
CA ALA A 95 -35.25 -13.95 -28.49
C ALA A 95 -36.15 -13.57 -27.30
N PHE A 96 -37.13 -12.70 -27.52
CA PHE A 96 -38.13 -12.36 -26.50
C PHE A 96 -38.91 -13.61 -26.03
N GLU A 97 -39.38 -14.44 -26.96
CA GLU A 97 -40.11 -15.67 -26.65
C GLU A 97 -39.24 -16.71 -25.93
N GLN A 98 -37.97 -16.85 -26.32
CA GLN A 98 -37.03 -17.71 -25.60
C GLN A 98 -36.80 -17.20 -24.17
N THR A 99 -36.48 -15.92 -24.02
CA THR A 99 -36.29 -15.25 -22.71
C THR A 99 -37.51 -15.46 -21.82
N SER A 100 -38.71 -15.33 -22.38
CA SER A 100 -39.97 -15.56 -21.68
C SER A 100 -40.06 -16.96 -21.11
N ARG A 101 -39.63 -17.99 -21.87
CA ARG A 101 -39.64 -19.38 -21.38
C ARG A 101 -38.58 -19.63 -20.32
N GLU A 102 -37.35 -19.14 -20.53
CA GLU A 102 -36.22 -19.41 -19.65
C GLU A 102 -36.35 -18.68 -18.31
N TRP A 103 -36.72 -17.40 -18.32
CA TRP A 103 -36.74 -16.59 -17.10
C TRP A 103 -38.02 -16.81 -16.28
N GLN A 104 -39.16 -17.16 -16.89
CA GLN A 104 -40.38 -17.49 -16.13
C GLN A 104 -40.23 -18.76 -15.28
N ALA A 105 -39.24 -19.61 -15.59
CA ALA A 105 -38.96 -20.82 -14.82
C ALA A 105 -38.15 -20.54 -13.55
N LEU A 106 -37.69 -19.31 -13.33
CA LEU A 106 -36.85 -18.91 -12.21
C LEU A 106 -37.66 -18.17 -11.16
N ASP A 107 -37.47 -18.54 -9.90
CA ASP A 107 -38.05 -17.83 -8.76
C ASP A 107 -37.26 -16.54 -8.49
N ASP A 108 -35.94 -16.66 -8.33
CA ASP A 108 -35.00 -15.55 -8.13
C ASP A 108 -33.84 -15.68 -9.12
N PHE A 109 -33.41 -14.56 -9.72
CA PHE A 109 -32.24 -14.50 -10.59
C PHE A 109 -31.67 -13.09 -10.63
N VAL A 110 -30.43 -12.95 -11.11
CA VAL A 110 -29.73 -11.66 -11.17
C VAL A 110 -29.62 -11.16 -12.60
N MET A 111 -29.99 -9.91 -12.82
CA MET A 111 -29.66 -9.18 -14.04
C MET A 111 -28.40 -8.35 -13.82
N VAL A 112 -27.41 -8.53 -14.68
CA VAL A 112 -26.19 -7.73 -14.71
C VAL A 112 -26.28 -6.71 -15.85
N THR A 113 -26.25 -5.42 -15.51
CA THR A 113 -26.31 -4.31 -16.46
C THR A 113 -24.95 -3.66 -16.66
N ASN A 114 -24.75 -3.03 -17.82
CA ASN A 114 -23.70 -2.06 -18.07
C ASN A 114 -24.32 -0.91 -18.88
N HIS A 115 -24.77 0.15 -18.21
CA HIS A 115 -25.50 1.25 -18.83
C HIS A 115 -24.85 2.62 -18.58
N LEU A 116 -23.53 2.68 -18.42
CA LEU A 116 -22.76 3.94 -18.47
C LEU A 116 -23.40 5.09 -17.64
N GLY A 117 -24.00 4.81 -16.48
CA GLY A 117 -24.58 5.84 -15.60
C GLY A 117 -26.12 5.90 -15.47
N ASN A 118 -26.91 5.16 -16.24
CA ASN A 118 -28.40 5.20 -16.13
C ASN A 118 -28.99 4.12 -15.21
N CYS A 119 -28.34 2.97 -15.11
CA CYS A 119 -28.71 1.86 -14.21
C CYS A 119 -27.66 1.65 -13.12
N ASP A 120 -26.43 1.98 -13.44
CA ASP A 120 -25.22 1.70 -12.69
C ASP A 120 -24.42 2.99 -12.50
N VAL A 121 -23.47 2.97 -11.57
CA VAL A 121 -22.51 4.07 -11.45
C VAL A 121 -21.63 4.06 -12.71
N GLU A 122 -21.15 5.23 -13.12
CA GLU A 122 -20.27 5.33 -14.29
C GLU A 122 -19.06 4.38 -14.14
N LYS A 123 -18.84 3.50 -15.12
CA LYS A 123 -17.79 2.45 -15.13
C LYS A 123 -18.03 1.27 -14.19
N GLU A 124 -19.24 1.10 -13.67
CA GLU A 124 -19.62 -0.10 -12.91
C GLU A 124 -20.64 -0.94 -13.66
N ARG A 125 -20.66 -2.24 -13.37
CA ARG A 125 -21.81 -3.09 -13.72
C ARG A 125 -22.81 -3.05 -12.58
N GLY A 126 -24.09 -2.94 -12.90
CA GLY A 126 -25.16 -3.03 -11.93
C GLY A 126 -25.56 -4.48 -11.71
N PHE A 127 -25.68 -4.92 -10.45
CA PHE A 127 -26.24 -6.22 -10.08
C PHE A 127 -27.63 -5.99 -9.52
N PHE A 128 -28.64 -6.67 -10.06
CA PHE A 128 -30.02 -6.50 -9.65
C PHE A 128 -30.66 -7.85 -9.41
N LEU A 129 -31.07 -8.10 -8.17
CA LEU A 129 -31.83 -9.29 -7.82
C LEU A 129 -33.28 -9.04 -8.21
N VAL A 130 -33.81 -9.91 -9.07
CA VAL A 130 -35.15 -9.80 -9.63
C VAL A 130 -36.13 -10.53 -8.73
N ASP A 131 -37.20 -9.83 -8.34
CA ASP A 131 -38.26 -10.35 -7.50
C ASP A 131 -39.44 -10.88 -8.34
N THR A 132 -39.86 -10.12 -9.36
CA THR A 132 -40.96 -10.52 -10.26
C THR A 132 -40.74 -9.98 -11.67
N ILE A 133 -41.31 -10.66 -12.68
CA ILE A 133 -41.26 -10.24 -14.08
C ILE A 133 -42.67 -10.07 -14.65
N THR A 134 -42.85 -9.04 -15.45
CA THR A 134 -44.00 -8.88 -16.35
C THR A 134 -43.55 -8.79 -17.80
N TRP A 135 -44.39 -9.28 -18.71
CA TRP A 135 -44.08 -9.44 -20.13
C TRP A 135 -45.05 -8.62 -20.97
N ASP A 136 -44.52 -7.79 -21.87
CA ASP A 136 -45.31 -7.05 -22.86
C ASP A 136 -44.91 -7.50 -24.28
N GLU A 137 -45.69 -8.44 -24.82
CA GLU A 137 -45.50 -8.98 -26.17
C GLU A 137 -45.66 -7.92 -27.26
N GLY A 138 -46.47 -6.88 -27.02
CA GLY A 138 -46.77 -5.85 -28.02
C GLY A 138 -45.59 -4.92 -28.28
N SER A 139 -44.78 -4.67 -27.24
CA SER A 139 -43.57 -3.85 -27.31
C SER A 139 -42.26 -4.66 -27.21
N LEU A 140 -42.35 -5.98 -27.10
CA LEU A 140 -41.24 -6.90 -26.85
C LEU A 140 -40.42 -6.51 -25.61
N GLN A 141 -41.11 -6.16 -24.52
CA GLN A 141 -40.50 -5.69 -23.28
C GLN A 141 -40.67 -6.67 -22.13
N VAL A 142 -39.61 -6.77 -21.33
CA VAL A 142 -39.57 -7.49 -20.06
C VAL A 142 -39.41 -6.46 -18.97
N ILE A 143 -40.38 -6.35 -18.06
CA ILE A 143 -40.35 -5.40 -16.95
C ILE A 143 -40.19 -6.20 -15.67
N ALA A 144 -38.97 -6.19 -15.15
CA ALA A 144 -38.61 -6.83 -13.89
C ALA A 144 -38.77 -5.84 -12.73
N ASN A 145 -39.47 -6.23 -11.68
CA ASN A 145 -39.32 -5.62 -10.36
C ASN A 145 -38.03 -6.19 -9.76
N ALA A 146 -37.08 -5.32 -9.46
CA ALA A 146 -35.76 -5.73 -9.04
C ALA A 146 -35.16 -4.67 -8.11
N HIS A 147 -34.34 -5.12 -7.18
CA HIS A 147 -33.61 -4.25 -6.28
C HIS A 147 -32.10 -4.34 -6.56
N LYS A 148 -31.43 -3.19 -6.44
CA LYS A 148 -29.98 -3.11 -6.62
C LYS A 148 -29.29 -3.91 -5.52
N SER A 149 -28.29 -4.68 -5.91
CA SER A 149 -27.47 -5.53 -5.06
C SER A 149 -25.99 -5.38 -5.45
N ASP A 150 -25.14 -6.27 -4.96
CA ASP A 150 -23.70 -6.29 -5.21
C ASP A 150 -23.18 -7.73 -5.35
N VAL A 151 -21.90 -7.86 -5.69
CA VAL A 151 -21.23 -9.17 -5.80
C VAL A 151 -21.22 -9.91 -4.46
N ALA A 152 -21.07 -9.20 -3.34
CA ALA A 152 -21.01 -9.80 -2.00
C ALA A 152 -22.30 -10.56 -1.63
N ASN A 153 -23.45 -10.07 -2.09
CA ASN A 153 -24.76 -10.63 -1.80
C ASN A 153 -25.27 -11.61 -2.86
N THR A 154 -24.70 -11.56 -4.07
CA THR A 154 -25.17 -12.35 -5.23
C THR A 154 -24.22 -13.47 -5.65
N ALA A 155 -22.96 -13.47 -5.23
CA ALA A 155 -21.98 -14.52 -5.53
C ALA A 155 -21.65 -15.44 -4.32
N THR A 156 -21.25 -16.66 -4.61
CA THR A 156 -20.78 -17.70 -3.68
C THR A 156 -19.26 -17.87 -3.69
N SER A 157 -18.60 -17.54 -4.82
CA SER A 157 -17.14 -17.41 -4.90
C SER A 157 -16.75 -16.43 -6.01
N THR A 158 -15.56 -15.86 -5.87
CA THR A 158 -14.97 -14.95 -6.84
C THR A 158 -13.55 -15.39 -7.13
N GLU A 159 -13.23 -15.67 -8.38
CA GLU A 159 -11.87 -15.92 -8.86
C GLU A 159 -11.46 -14.77 -9.78
N ILE A 160 -10.31 -14.16 -9.51
CA ILE A 160 -9.86 -12.97 -10.21
C ILE A 160 -8.53 -13.30 -10.86
N SER A 161 -8.46 -13.08 -12.17
CA SER A 161 -7.23 -13.18 -12.94
C SER A 161 -6.92 -11.84 -13.58
N PHE A 162 -5.66 -11.42 -13.48
CA PHE A 162 -5.15 -10.18 -14.05
C PHE A 162 -3.92 -10.50 -14.90
N SER A 163 -3.81 -9.85 -16.06
CA SER A 163 -2.63 -9.93 -16.91
C SER A 163 -2.33 -8.57 -17.52
N ASN A 164 -1.10 -8.06 -17.35
CA ASN A 164 -0.57 -6.87 -18.01
C ASN A 164 -1.47 -5.62 -17.92
N VAL A 165 -2.01 -5.31 -16.72
CA VAL A 165 -2.75 -4.06 -16.52
C VAL A 165 -1.81 -2.88 -16.81
N PRO A 166 -2.11 -2.00 -17.79
CA PRO A 166 -1.30 -0.83 -18.09
C PRO A 166 -1.44 0.16 -16.95
N VAL A 167 -0.34 0.47 -16.26
CA VAL A 167 -0.32 1.50 -15.23
C VAL A 167 -0.01 2.82 -15.91
N GLN A 168 -0.96 3.76 -15.91
CA GLN A 168 -0.68 5.10 -16.42
C GLN A 168 0.17 5.87 -15.41
N ASN A 169 1.44 6.04 -15.75
CA ASN A 169 2.36 6.89 -15.02
C ASN A 169 2.17 8.35 -15.44
N PRO A 170 1.79 9.28 -14.55
CA PRO A 170 1.75 10.69 -14.92
C PRO A 170 3.19 11.15 -15.20
N ALA A 171 3.41 11.85 -16.31
CA ALA A 171 4.73 12.32 -16.75
C ALA A 171 5.48 13.23 -15.75
N ALA A 172 4.86 13.60 -14.63
CA ALA A 172 5.43 14.36 -13.53
C ALA A 172 5.85 13.52 -12.31
N ALA A 173 5.55 12.21 -12.29
CA ALA A 173 5.99 11.32 -11.20
C ALA A 173 7.45 10.91 -11.40
N LYS A 174 8.28 11.02 -10.34
CA LYS A 174 9.64 10.45 -10.28
C LYS A 174 9.62 8.91 -10.10
N ARG A 175 8.52 8.27 -10.51
CA ARG A 175 8.27 6.84 -10.32
C ARG A 175 8.00 6.24 -11.68
N ASP A 176 8.40 5.00 -11.89
CA ASP A 176 8.15 4.25 -13.11
C ASP A 176 7.49 2.93 -12.73
N ILE A 177 6.33 2.64 -13.31
CA ILE A 177 5.57 1.43 -13.03
C ILE A 177 5.40 0.66 -14.34
N LYS A 178 5.82 -0.60 -14.34
CA LYS A 178 5.76 -1.50 -15.50
C LYS A 178 5.21 -2.84 -15.08
N THR A 179 4.57 -3.53 -16.02
CA THR A 179 4.08 -4.90 -15.81
C THR A 179 4.65 -5.79 -16.90
N ASP A 180 5.05 -7.00 -16.53
CA ASP A 180 5.44 -8.07 -17.46
C ASP A 180 5.07 -9.45 -16.89
N GLU A 181 5.52 -10.52 -17.55
CA GLU A 181 5.27 -11.91 -17.15
C GLU A 181 5.81 -12.29 -15.76
N ASN A 182 6.79 -11.54 -15.24
CA ASN A 182 7.42 -11.77 -13.94
C ASN A 182 6.75 -10.96 -12.82
N GLY A 183 5.79 -10.10 -13.16
CA GLY A 183 4.99 -9.35 -12.21
C GLY A 183 5.03 -7.84 -12.45
N LEU A 184 4.87 -7.11 -11.36
CA LEU A 184 4.69 -5.67 -11.33
C LEU A 184 5.95 -4.99 -10.82
N HIS A 185 6.59 -4.22 -11.67
CA HIS A 185 7.82 -3.51 -11.39
C HIS A 185 7.52 -2.06 -11.01
N ILE A 186 8.00 -1.63 -9.85
CA ILE A 186 7.89 -0.27 -9.33
C ILE A 186 9.29 0.26 -9.07
N THR A 187 9.72 1.22 -9.86
CA THR A 187 10.90 2.04 -9.57
C THR A 187 10.46 3.36 -8.96
N ASN A 188 11.06 3.76 -7.86
CA ASN A 188 10.77 5.02 -7.18
C ASN A 188 12.07 5.73 -6.82
N THR A 189 12.11 7.04 -7.07
CA THR A 189 13.14 7.91 -6.54
C THR A 189 12.49 9.09 -5.82
N LEU A 190 12.55 9.06 -4.49
CA LEU A 190 12.18 10.17 -3.63
C LEU A 190 13.45 10.88 -3.19
N ALA A 191 13.41 12.20 -3.21
CA ALA A 191 14.46 13.02 -2.61
C ALA A 191 13.84 14.31 -2.10
N LEU A 192 14.14 14.68 -0.87
CA LEU A 192 13.83 16.00 -0.35
C LEU A 192 14.79 17.03 -0.98
N PRO A 193 14.36 18.29 -1.16
CA PRO A 193 15.28 19.37 -1.46
C PRO A 193 16.43 19.44 -0.44
N ALA A 194 17.61 19.84 -0.89
CA ALA A 194 18.73 20.05 0.03
C ALA A 194 18.38 21.09 1.11
N ALA A 195 18.87 20.87 2.33
CA ALA A 195 18.59 21.71 3.50
C ALA A 195 17.09 21.87 3.81
N THR A 196 16.31 20.80 3.69
CA THR A 196 14.88 20.80 4.07
C THR A 196 14.73 20.78 5.59
N THR A 197 14.09 21.79 6.16
CA THR A 197 13.71 21.77 7.57
C THR A 197 12.66 20.69 7.83
N LEU A 198 13.02 19.67 8.60
CA LEU A 198 12.09 18.61 8.99
C LEU A 198 11.30 19.01 10.24
N PHE A 199 11.96 19.64 11.20
CA PHE A 199 11.37 20.03 12.47
C PHE A 199 12.01 21.29 13.06
N THR A 200 11.20 22.14 13.68
CA THR A 200 11.67 23.23 14.52
C THR A 200 10.77 23.39 15.72
N TYR A 201 11.35 23.43 16.92
CA TYR A 201 10.67 23.80 18.14
C TYR A 201 11.44 24.93 18.81
N ASP A 202 11.11 26.17 18.44
CA ASP A 202 11.81 27.33 18.97
C ASP A 202 11.48 27.57 20.46
N PRO A 203 12.47 28.01 21.27
CA PRO A 203 13.88 28.26 20.93
C PRO A 203 14.81 27.05 21.13
N TYR A 204 14.32 25.81 21.17
CA TYR A 204 15.04 24.64 21.68
C TYR A 204 15.81 23.85 20.64
N VAL A 205 15.19 23.51 19.50
CA VAL A 205 15.81 22.59 18.53
C VAL A 205 15.38 22.90 17.10
N ALA A 206 16.28 22.69 16.15
CA ALA A 206 16.00 22.60 14.73
C ALA A 206 16.64 21.34 14.14
N ILE A 207 15.90 20.64 13.27
CA ILE A 207 16.35 19.44 12.56
C ILE A 207 16.19 19.70 11.07
N THR A 208 17.30 19.58 10.34
CA THR A 208 17.38 19.81 8.90
C THR A 208 17.88 18.54 8.23
N ALA A 209 17.22 18.13 7.15
CA ALA A 209 17.75 17.17 6.20
C ALA A 209 18.62 17.91 5.20
N ASP A 210 19.93 17.74 5.32
CA ASP A 210 20.90 18.23 4.34
C ASP A 210 20.79 17.41 3.06
N GLU A 211 20.62 16.10 3.24
CA GLU A 211 20.29 15.14 2.19
C GLU A 211 19.27 14.13 2.73
N ALA A 212 18.22 13.84 1.97
CA ALA A 212 17.34 12.72 2.25
C ALA A 212 16.85 12.16 0.92
N SER A 213 17.30 10.97 0.58
CA SER A 213 16.89 10.30 -0.65
C SER A 213 16.59 8.82 -0.41
N LEU A 214 15.66 8.34 -1.21
CA LEU A 214 15.21 6.97 -1.27
C LEU A 214 15.15 6.58 -2.76
N THR A 215 15.87 5.53 -3.12
CA THR A 215 15.73 4.83 -4.39
C THR A 215 15.26 3.41 -4.13
N SER A 216 14.19 2.99 -4.78
CA SER A 216 13.75 1.59 -4.76
C SER A 216 13.43 1.08 -6.15
N ASN A 217 13.65 -0.21 -6.34
CA ASN A 217 13.18 -0.97 -7.49
C ASN A 217 12.59 -2.27 -6.97
N MET A 218 11.27 -2.41 -7.06
CA MET A 218 10.52 -3.51 -6.46
C MET A 218 9.75 -4.26 -7.54
N THR A 219 9.75 -5.58 -7.46
CA THR A 219 8.89 -6.45 -8.26
C THR A 219 7.92 -7.16 -7.34
N PHE A 220 6.61 -7.03 -7.60
CA PHE A 220 5.55 -7.72 -6.88
C PHE A 220 4.97 -8.83 -7.76
N SER A 221 4.79 -10.01 -7.19
CA SER A 221 4.02 -11.08 -7.81
C SER A 221 3.27 -11.88 -6.74
N GLY A 222 2.27 -12.67 -7.12
CA GLY A 222 1.47 -13.38 -6.13
C GLY A 222 0.25 -14.09 -6.70
N LYS A 223 -0.49 -14.77 -5.81
CA LYS A 223 -1.71 -15.51 -6.13
C LYS A 223 -2.76 -15.32 -5.05
N LEU A 224 -4.01 -15.25 -5.46
CA LEU A 224 -5.16 -15.23 -4.56
C LEU A 224 -6.22 -16.23 -5.01
N LYS A 225 -6.80 -16.91 -4.03
CA LYS A 225 -8.07 -17.63 -4.20
C LYS A 225 -8.96 -17.40 -2.98
N TYR A 226 -10.19 -16.93 -3.19
CA TYR A 226 -11.16 -16.62 -2.13
C TYR A 226 -12.52 -17.27 -2.38
N THR A 227 -13.03 -17.99 -1.39
CA THR A 227 -14.41 -18.50 -1.35
C THR A 227 -15.27 -17.53 -0.56
N VAL A 228 -16.42 -17.10 -1.11
CA VAL A 228 -17.31 -16.12 -0.45
C VAL A 228 -18.22 -16.83 0.56
N ILE A 229 -18.69 -18.05 0.25
CA ILE A 229 -19.58 -18.82 1.12
C ILE A 229 -19.14 -20.30 1.19
N PRO A 230 -18.64 -20.80 2.34
CA PRO A 230 -18.27 -20.03 3.53
C PRO A 230 -17.05 -19.12 3.25
N PRO A 231 -16.95 -17.93 3.88
CA PRO A 231 -15.85 -17.01 3.65
C PRO A 231 -14.52 -17.64 4.04
N LYS A 232 -13.62 -17.80 3.07
CA LYS A 232 -12.33 -18.45 3.29
C LYS A 232 -11.31 -17.98 2.25
N VAL A 233 -10.14 -17.55 2.73
CA VAL A 233 -8.94 -17.40 1.90
C VAL A 233 -8.34 -18.78 1.68
N GLU A 234 -8.36 -19.27 0.43
CA GLU A 234 -7.80 -20.58 0.06
C GLU A 234 -6.33 -20.51 -0.34
N GLN A 235 -5.91 -19.39 -0.94
CA GLN A 235 -4.52 -19.11 -1.31
C GLN A 235 -4.31 -17.60 -1.20
N LEU A 236 -3.22 -17.17 -0.57
CA LEU A 236 -2.77 -15.78 -0.59
C LEU A 236 -1.25 -15.77 -0.45
N GLU A 237 -0.60 -15.68 -1.60
CA GLU A 237 0.85 -15.66 -1.75
C GLU A 237 1.27 -14.29 -2.30
N LEU A 238 2.27 -13.65 -1.69
CA LEU A 238 2.88 -12.42 -2.16
C LEU A 238 4.40 -12.54 -2.16
N ASP A 239 5.01 -12.34 -3.32
CA ASP A 239 6.44 -12.25 -3.53
C ASP A 239 6.84 -10.81 -3.78
N ILE A 240 7.86 -10.35 -3.06
CA ILE A 240 8.49 -9.03 -3.23
C ILE A 240 9.98 -9.27 -3.48
N ASP A 241 10.45 -8.87 -4.65
CA ASP A 241 11.87 -8.74 -4.97
C ASP A 241 12.22 -7.25 -4.95
N THR A 242 13.24 -6.83 -4.20
CA THR A 242 13.53 -5.42 -4.03
C THR A 242 15.01 -5.10 -3.97
N TYR A 243 15.38 -4.08 -4.75
CA TYR A 243 16.51 -3.23 -4.47
C TYR A 243 16.03 -2.02 -3.67
N PHE A 244 16.77 -1.70 -2.62
CA PHE A 244 16.52 -0.53 -1.81
C PHE A 244 17.82 0.21 -1.51
N GLY A 245 17.82 1.54 -1.65
CA GLY A 245 18.92 2.41 -1.26
C GLY A 245 18.39 3.69 -0.62
N ALA A 246 18.88 4.05 0.56
CA ALA A 246 18.57 5.30 1.23
C ALA A 246 19.85 6.02 1.66
N THR A 247 19.81 7.35 1.53
CA THR A 247 20.84 8.25 2.05
C THR A 247 20.15 9.30 2.92
N LEU A 248 20.69 9.52 4.11
CA LEU A 248 20.18 10.46 5.09
C LEU A 248 21.35 11.24 5.70
N GLY A 249 21.45 12.52 5.36
CA GLY A 249 22.30 13.52 5.99
C GLY A 249 21.44 14.47 6.83
N LEU A 250 21.69 14.51 8.14
CA LEU A 250 20.96 15.35 9.09
C LEU A 250 21.89 16.33 9.78
N THR A 251 21.39 17.55 9.96
CA THR A 251 21.91 18.52 10.93
C THR A 251 20.88 18.72 12.03
N VAL A 252 21.30 18.49 13.28
CA VAL A 252 20.51 18.69 14.49
C VAL A 252 21.14 19.81 15.31
N ASP A 253 20.48 20.96 15.36
CA ASP A 253 20.89 22.11 16.15
C ASP A 253 20.09 22.18 17.45
N VAL A 254 20.72 21.79 18.55
CA VAL A 254 20.20 21.91 19.91
C VAL A 254 20.64 23.26 20.47
N LYS A 255 19.67 24.14 20.73
CA LYS A 255 19.86 25.51 21.23
C LYS A 255 19.63 25.63 22.74
N ALA A 256 19.00 24.63 23.36
CA ALA A 256 18.79 24.49 24.80
C ALA A 256 18.53 23.01 25.14
N PRO A 257 18.72 22.58 26.40
CA PRO A 257 18.50 21.19 26.81
C PRO A 257 17.12 20.69 26.35
N TYR A 258 17.10 19.54 25.68
CA TYR A 258 15.91 19.03 25.01
C TYR A 258 15.89 17.50 25.03
N SER A 259 14.70 16.93 25.22
CA SER A 259 14.45 15.50 25.08
C SER A 259 13.12 15.32 24.38
N GLY A 260 13.11 14.56 23.30
CA GLY A 260 11.93 14.38 22.48
C GLY A 260 12.16 13.47 21.29
N ASN A 261 11.07 13.14 20.61
CA ASN A 261 11.08 12.42 19.36
C ASN A 261 10.40 13.25 18.27
N PHE A 262 10.82 13.01 17.04
CA PHE A 262 10.27 13.62 15.85
C PHE A 262 10.11 12.56 14.76
N THR A 263 9.06 12.71 13.96
CA THR A 263 8.80 11.91 12.76
C THR A 263 8.32 12.85 11.66
N TYR A 264 9.05 12.87 10.55
CA TYR A 264 8.63 13.39 9.26
C TYR A 264 8.00 12.25 8.47
N ASP A 265 6.71 12.33 8.24
CA ASP A 265 5.95 11.32 7.48
C ASP A 265 5.25 12.01 6.30
N PRO A 266 5.89 12.06 5.11
CA PRO A 266 5.19 12.44 3.90
C PRO A 266 4.12 11.38 3.62
N GLU A 267 2.85 11.83 3.60
CA GLU A 267 1.64 11.01 3.42
C GLU A 267 1.84 9.78 2.51
N ASP A 268 1.29 8.63 2.93
CA ASP A 268 1.41 7.36 2.25
C ASP A 268 1.15 7.47 0.76
N LEU A 269 2.08 6.93 -0.02
CA LEU A 269 1.99 6.98 -1.47
C LEU A 269 1.26 5.72 -1.94
N GLY A 270 -0.04 5.72 -1.69
CA GLY A 270 -0.97 4.70 -2.17
C GLY A 270 -1.35 4.92 -3.62
N TYR A 271 -1.23 3.88 -4.44
CA TYR A 271 -1.80 3.87 -5.79
C TYR A 271 -2.81 2.74 -5.89
N ASN A 272 -3.83 2.91 -6.73
CA ASN A 272 -4.70 1.80 -7.13
C ASN A 272 -4.32 1.45 -8.57
N PHE A 273 -3.76 0.26 -8.78
CA PHE A 273 -3.47 -0.25 -10.13
C PHE A 273 -4.74 -0.62 -10.86
N VAL A 274 -5.62 -1.29 -10.13
CA VAL A 274 -6.90 -1.79 -10.60
C VAL A 274 -7.91 -1.35 -9.59
N ASP A 275 -8.70 -0.37 -9.98
CA ASP A 275 -9.97 -0.11 -9.33
C ASP A 275 -11.06 -0.60 -10.28
N ILE A 276 -11.68 -1.71 -9.92
CA ILE A 276 -12.97 -2.14 -10.47
C ILE A 276 -13.98 -1.85 -9.36
N PRO A 277 -14.65 -0.69 -9.42
CA PRO A 277 -15.47 -0.24 -8.31
C PRO A 277 -16.55 -1.26 -7.97
N GLY A 278 -16.78 -1.46 -6.67
CA GLY A 278 -17.70 -2.47 -6.14
C GLY A 278 -17.22 -3.92 -6.20
N ILE A 279 -16.06 -4.21 -6.80
CA ILE A 279 -15.54 -5.58 -6.95
C ILE A 279 -14.17 -5.72 -6.34
N ILE A 280 -13.18 -4.96 -6.80
CA ILE A 280 -11.80 -5.08 -6.34
C ILE A 280 -11.09 -3.74 -6.41
N LYS A 281 -10.32 -3.46 -5.37
CA LYS A 281 -9.32 -2.42 -5.35
C LYS A 281 -7.97 -3.06 -5.02
N LEU A 282 -7.07 -2.99 -5.98
CA LEU A 282 -5.75 -3.62 -5.95
C LEU A 282 -4.71 -2.56 -6.30
N GLY A 283 -3.69 -2.43 -5.48
CA GLY A 283 -2.76 -1.31 -5.58
C GLY A 283 -1.56 -1.45 -4.65
N PRO A 284 -0.39 -0.86 -4.95
CA PRO A 284 0.67 -0.81 -3.96
C PRO A 284 0.42 0.39 -3.04
N ALA A 285 0.84 0.31 -1.80
CA ALA A 285 1.07 1.50 -1.00
C ALA A 285 2.51 1.50 -0.52
N LEU A 286 3.16 2.65 -0.67
CA LEU A 286 4.52 2.88 -0.22
C LEU A 286 4.49 3.92 0.88
N GLY A 287 4.86 3.52 2.09
CA GLY A 287 5.11 4.41 3.21
C GLY A 287 6.59 4.75 3.30
N PHE A 288 6.92 5.99 3.63
CA PHE A 288 8.30 6.41 3.91
C PHE A 288 8.25 7.47 5.00
N ALA A 289 8.87 7.20 6.15
CA ALA A 289 9.01 8.19 7.21
C ALA A 289 10.46 8.26 7.71
N ILE A 290 10.88 9.46 8.10
CA ILE A 290 12.17 9.73 8.72
C ILE A 290 11.89 10.20 10.13
N GLY A 291 12.58 9.68 11.12
CA GLY A 291 12.48 10.21 12.47
C GLY A 291 13.81 10.34 13.18
N VAL A 292 13.78 11.08 14.28
CA VAL A 292 14.93 11.32 15.16
C VAL A 292 14.45 11.24 16.60
N GLU A 293 15.09 10.42 17.40
CA GLU A 293 14.99 10.50 18.87
C GLU A 293 16.20 11.29 19.38
N LEU A 294 15.95 12.33 20.16
CA LEU A 294 16.97 13.27 20.64
C LEU A 294 16.91 13.39 22.16
N GLU A 295 18.08 13.29 22.77
CA GLU A 295 18.33 13.66 24.16
C GLU A 295 19.61 14.49 24.23
N ALA A 296 19.53 15.72 24.71
CA ALA A 296 20.69 16.59 24.82
C ALA A 296 20.59 17.45 26.09
N ASP A 297 21.69 17.50 26.85
CA ASP A 297 21.77 18.23 28.12
C ASP A 297 22.34 19.65 27.99
N ALA A 298 22.85 19.99 26.82
CA ALA A 298 23.48 21.26 26.50
C ALA A 298 23.28 21.65 25.03
N VAL A 299 23.77 22.85 24.68
CA VAL A 299 23.83 23.31 23.30
C VAL A 299 24.80 22.43 22.53
N ALA A 300 24.40 22.02 21.33
CA ALA A 300 25.22 21.21 20.44
C ALA A 300 24.69 21.32 19.01
N SER A 301 25.59 21.27 18.03
CA SER A 301 25.24 21.00 16.64
C SER A 301 25.81 19.64 16.27
N ILE A 302 24.95 18.74 15.80
CA ILE A 302 25.31 17.38 15.41
C ILE A 302 25.03 17.23 13.92
N THR A 303 25.99 16.69 13.19
CA THR A 303 25.80 16.27 11.80
C THR A 303 25.93 14.76 11.71
N THR A 304 24.98 14.09 11.07
CA THR A 304 25.04 12.64 10.84
C THR A 304 24.78 12.32 9.39
N ASP A 305 25.62 11.48 8.79
CA ASP A 305 25.40 10.91 7.47
C ASP A 305 25.19 9.40 7.60
N PHE A 306 24.15 8.90 6.95
CA PHE A 306 23.79 7.49 6.95
C PHE A 306 23.44 7.05 5.53
N GLY A 307 24.09 5.99 5.07
CA GLY A 307 23.80 5.32 3.81
C GLY A 307 23.40 3.88 4.09
N LEU A 308 22.39 3.38 3.40
CA LEU A 308 21.87 2.03 3.57
C LEU A 308 21.41 1.47 2.24
N THR A 309 21.82 0.24 1.92
CA THR A 309 21.42 -0.46 0.70
C THR A 309 21.11 -1.92 0.99
N PHE A 310 20.03 -2.43 0.39
CA PHE A 310 19.69 -3.84 0.28
C PHE A 310 19.73 -4.23 -1.21
N PRO A 311 20.80 -4.92 -1.67
CA PRO A 311 21.00 -5.12 -3.11
C PRO A 311 20.05 -6.12 -3.78
N ASP A 312 19.59 -7.14 -3.05
CA ASP A 312 18.82 -8.29 -3.56
C ASP A 312 17.89 -8.83 -2.46
N ALA A 313 17.12 -7.96 -1.82
CA ALA A 313 16.21 -8.35 -0.75
C ALA A 313 14.96 -9.01 -1.34
N LYS A 314 14.60 -10.19 -0.82
CA LYS A 314 13.47 -10.99 -1.29
C LYS A 314 12.60 -11.36 -0.11
N LEU A 315 11.30 -11.36 -0.36
CA LEU A 315 10.29 -11.80 0.57
C LEU A 315 9.26 -12.64 -0.15
N HIS A 316 8.95 -13.79 0.44
CA HIS A 316 7.80 -14.61 0.10
C HIS A 316 6.88 -14.65 1.32
N LEU A 317 5.67 -14.14 1.18
CA LEU A 317 4.60 -14.24 2.18
C LEU A 317 3.59 -15.28 1.72
N ASP A 318 3.34 -16.30 2.55
CA ASP A 318 2.21 -17.21 2.39
C ASP A 318 1.30 -17.06 3.61
N LEU A 319 0.17 -16.40 3.41
CA LEU A 319 -0.76 -16.05 4.49
C LEU A 319 -1.73 -17.19 4.82
N VAL A 320 -1.76 -18.24 4.00
CA VAL A 320 -2.52 -19.48 4.28
C VAL A 320 -1.64 -20.50 4.99
N ASN A 321 -0.37 -20.58 4.62
CA ASN A 321 0.65 -21.42 5.24
C ASN A 321 1.85 -20.57 5.68
N SER A 322 1.73 -19.95 6.85
CA SER A 322 2.77 -19.06 7.40
C SER A 322 4.14 -19.71 7.59
N ALA A 323 4.23 -21.04 7.62
CA ALA A 323 5.51 -21.75 7.67
C ALA A 323 6.28 -21.74 6.33
N ALA A 324 5.60 -21.42 5.22
CA ALA A 324 6.25 -21.21 3.92
C ALA A 324 6.78 -19.78 3.74
N THR A 325 6.35 -18.83 4.58
CA THR A 325 6.84 -17.45 4.56
C THR A 325 8.36 -17.39 4.81
N SER A 326 9.08 -16.64 3.99
CA SER A 326 10.54 -16.51 4.09
C SER A 326 11.04 -15.14 3.64
N ALA A 327 12.15 -14.70 4.23
CA ALA A 327 12.82 -13.44 3.90
C ALA A 327 14.32 -13.71 3.72
N THR A 328 14.90 -13.27 2.59
CA THR A 328 16.32 -13.46 2.26
C THR A 328 16.94 -12.20 1.66
N GLY A 329 18.26 -12.02 1.73
CA GLY A 329 18.93 -10.87 1.11
C GLY A 329 18.73 -9.53 1.85
N TRP A 330 18.23 -9.59 3.08
CA TRP A 330 18.03 -8.45 3.97
C TRP A 330 19.28 -8.07 4.77
N ASP A 331 20.45 -8.54 4.34
CA ASP A 331 21.73 -8.16 4.93
C ASP A 331 22.13 -6.76 4.41
N PRO A 332 22.17 -5.73 5.27
CA PRO A 332 22.36 -4.35 4.85
C PRO A 332 23.82 -4.05 4.49
N VAL A 333 24.04 -3.32 3.40
CA VAL A 333 25.29 -2.59 3.14
C VAL A 333 25.10 -1.16 3.62
N TRP A 334 25.92 -0.67 4.54
CA TRP A 334 25.70 0.64 5.15
C TRP A 334 26.99 1.43 5.37
N THR A 335 26.84 2.74 5.52
CA THR A 335 27.88 3.69 5.91
C THR A 335 27.30 4.64 6.95
N ALA A 336 28.04 4.95 8.01
CA ALA A 336 27.61 5.92 9.01
C ALA A 336 28.76 6.84 9.41
N HIS A 337 28.47 8.13 9.50
CA HIS A 337 29.37 9.15 10.01
C HIS A 337 28.61 10.08 10.94
N ALA A 338 29.23 10.49 12.05
CA ALA A 338 28.65 11.46 12.96
C ALA A 338 29.73 12.42 13.46
N ASN A 339 29.36 13.69 13.63
CA ASN A 339 30.22 14.74 14.15
C ASN A 339 29.43 15.64 15.10
N ILE A 340 30.09 16.16 16.13
CA ILE A 340 29.51 17.05 17.13
C ILE A 340 30.39 18.27 17.32
N SER A 341 29.78 19.46 17.30
CA SER A 341 30.50 20.74 17.37
C SER A 341 30.95 21.12 18.78
N GLU A 342 30.30 20.58 19.81
CA GLU A 342 30.44 21.03 21.19
C GLU A 342 30.66 19.89 22.20
N LYS A 343 31.10 20.28 23.39
CA LYS A 343 31.29 19.40 24.53
C LYS A 343 29.94 19.17 25.24
N ALA A 344 29.15 18.22 24.76
CA ALA A 344 27.82 17.91 25.31
C ALA A 344 27.60 16.40 25.42
N ALA A 345 26.72 15.98 26.34
CA ALA A 345 26.20 14.62 26.36
C ALA A 345 24.93 14.58 25.51
N VAL A 346 25.00 13.84 24.40
CA VAL A 346 23.96 13.87 23.38
C VAL A 346 23.66 12.46 22.88
N GLY A 347 22.39 12.09 22.88
CA GLY A 347 21.85 10.94 22.17
C GLY A 347 21.08 11.41 20.95
N VAL A 348 21.52 11.03 19.74
CA VAL A 348 20.83 11.34 18.47
C VAL A 348 20.62 10.04 17.73
N ASN A 349 19.38 9.56 17.72
CA ASN A 349 19.03 8.26 17.14
C ASN A 349 18.11 8.45 15.94
N PRO A 350 18.66 8.68 14.72
CA PRO A 350 17.86 8.74 13.53
C PRO A 350 17.31 7.36 13.17
N TYR A 351 16.11 7.34 12.60
CA TYR A 351 15.51 6.14 12.03
C TYR A 351 14.79 6.44 10.72
N VAL A 352 14.68 5.42 9.89
CA VAL A 352 13.94 5.43 8.63
C VAL A 352 12.96 4.26 8.67
N ASP A 353 11.68 4.57 8.46
CA ASP A 353 10.61 3.60 8.34
C ASP A 353 10.16 3.52 6.89
N LEU A 354 9.89 2.30 6.46
CA LEU A 354 9.43 2.01 5.12
C LEU A 354 8.27 1.04 5.19
N GLY A 355 7.18 1.38 4.51
CA GLY A 355 6.05 0.51 4.30
C GLY A 355 6.01 0.10 2.83
N VAL A 356 5.84 -1.19 2.59
CA VAL A 356 5.49 -1.72 1.29
C VAL A 356 4.27 -2.59 1.47
N GLU A 357 3.13 -2.16 0.94
CA GLU A 357 1.86 -2.84 1.06
C GLU A 357 1.29 -3.12 -0.32
N LEU A 358 0.67 -4.28 -0.48
CA LEU A 358 -0.29 -4.54 -1.54
C LEU A 358 -1.68 -4.35 -0.94
N VAL A 359 -2.30 -3.21 -1.22
CA VAL A 359 -3.72 -2.95 -0.94
C VAL A 359 -4.51 -3.96 -1.75
N PHE A 360 -5.34 -4.75 -1.08
CA PHE A 360 -6.13 -5.80 -1.68
C PHE A 360 -7.50 -5.89 -1.04
N GLU A 361 -8.42 -5.06 -1.52
CA GLU A 361 -9.80 -5.03 -1.07
C GLU A 361 -10.67 -5.74 -2.11
N ILE A 362 -11.51 -6.69 -1.69
CA ILE A 362 -12.49 -7.37 -2.54
C ILE A 362 -13.91 -7.13 -2.07
N LEU A 363 -14.86 -7.42 -2.96
CA LEU A 363 -16.30 -7.26 -2.71
C LEU A 363 -16.64 -5.81 -2.32
N GLY A 364 -16.02 -4.85 -3.02
CA GLY A 364 -16.22 -3.41 -2.75
C GLY A 364 -15.70 -2.96 -1.38
N GLY A 365 -14.69 -3.66 -0.82
CA GLY A 365 -14.10 -3.33 0.48
C GLY A 365 -14.71 -4.08 1.67
N ALA A 366 -15.69 -4.97 1.44
CA ALA A 366 -16.25 -5.79 2.51
C ALA A 366 -15.23 -6.78 3.11
N VAL A 367 -14.22 -7.15 2.33
CA VAL A 367 -13.09 -7.98 2.77
C VAL A 367 -11.80 -7.28 2.37
N ASP A 368 -11.00 -6.94 3.38
CA ASP A 368 -9.68 -6.38 3.22
C ASP A 368 -8.65 -7.49 3.45
N LEU A 369 -7.86 -7.80 2.42
CA LEU A 369 -6.76 -8.78 2.44
C LEU A 369 -5.41 -8.08 2.24
N SER A 370 -5.34 -6.76 2.44
CA SER A 370 -4.14 -5.98 2.22
C SER A 370 -2.99 -6.53 3.05
N SER A 371 -1.83 -6.70 2.42
CA SER A 371 -0.70 -7.38 3.04
C SER A 371 0.60 -6.79 2.57
N GLY A 372 1.62 -6.89 3.40
CA GLY A 372 2.84 -6.18 3.13
C GLY A 372 3.89 -6.34 4.20
N VAL A 373 4.78 -5.37 4.20
CA VAL A 373 5.98 -5.32 5.01
C VAL A 373 6.15 -3.91 5.51
N THR A 374 6.49 -3.81 6.78
CA THR A 374 7.11 -2.61 7.31
C THR A 374 8.53 -2.92 7.71
N THR A 375 9.44 -1.98 7.47
CA THR A 375 10.82 -2.08 7.94
C THR A 375 11.15 -0.85 8.75
N ARG A 376 12.03 -1.04 9.73
CA ARG A 376 12.58 0.04 10.54
C ARG A 376 14.08 -0.11 10.62
N SER A 377 14.78 0.90 10.13
CA SER A 377 16.23 1.06 10.25
C SER A 377 16.52 2.16 11.27
N LYS A 378 17.29 1.89 12.32
CA LYS A 378 17.57 2.84 13.38
C LYS A 378 19.05 2.82 13.74
N LEU A 379 19.67 3.99 13.77
CA LEU A 379 21.02 4.16 14.32
C LEU A 379 20.87 4.69 15.73
N VAL A 380 21.39 3.99 16.73
CA VAL A 380 21.41 4.45 18.12
C VAL A 380 22.79 5.02 18.37
N ASN A 381 22.89 6.33 18.61
CA ASN A 381 24.15 6.99 18.95
C ASN A 381 24.08 7.55 20.37
N ASP A 382 25.04 7.17 21.20
CA ASP A 382 25.24 7.65 22.56
C ASP A 382 26.61 8.31 22.65
N PHE A 383 26.63 9.64 22.73
CA PHE A 383 27.84 10.45 22.90
C PHE A 383 27.95 10.87 24.36
N LYS A 384 28.97 10.38 25.05
CA LYS A 384 29.24 10.73 26.45
C LYS A 384 30.53 11.50 26.57
N LEU A 385 30.41 12.75 27.00
CA LEU A 385 31.56 13.53 27.44
C LEU A 385 31.63 13.52 28.97
N SER A 386 32.68 12.91 29.51
CA SER A 386 33.00 12.97 30.94
C SER A 386 34.23 13.86 31.10
N ALA A 387 34.07 15.06 31.64
CA ALA A 387 35.20 15.92 31.99
C ALA A 387 34.92 16.58 33.34
N SER A 388 35.56 16.13 34.42
CA SER A 388 35.56 16.85 35.68
C SER A 388 36.75 17.81 35.71
N GLN A 389 36.48 19.12 35.65
CA GLN A 389 37.49 20.13 35.95
C GLN A 389 37.61 20.26 37.47
N GLY A 390 38.61 19.60 38.05
CA GLY A 390 39.01 19.78 39.44
C GLY A 390 40.01 20.92 39.60
N VAL A 391 39.77 21.83 40.56
CA VAL A 391 40.76 22.84 40.97
C VAL A 391 41.72 22.19 41.97
N GLY A 392 42.91 21.80 41.52
CA GLY A 392 44.00 21.36 42.39
C GLY A 392 44.84 22.53 42.89
N THR A 393 45.49 22.39 44.03
CA THR A 393 46.39 23.40 44.63
C THR A 393 47.65 23.72 43.80
N GLY A 394 47.79 23.16 42.60
CA GLY A 394 48.86 23.44 41.62
C GLY A 394 48.38 24.04 40.29
N GLY A 395 47.09 24.39 40.16
CA GLY A 395 46.47 24.86 38.91
C GLY A 395 45.32 23.96 38.46
N VAL A 396 44.70 24.31 37.32
CA VAL A 396 43.74 23.43 36.62
C VAL A 396 44.55 22.28 36.02
N GLY A 397 44.39 21.07 36.56
CA GLY A 397 45.10 19.88 36.11
C GLY A 397 44.13 18.71 36.00
N ILE A 398 44.30 17.91 34.95
CA ILE A 398 43.52 16.70 34.67
C ILE A 398 44.12 15.55 35.50
N GLY A 399 43.27 14.74 36.16
CA GLY A 399 43.70 13.60 36.97
C GLY A 399 44.28 12.46 36.11
N GLN A 400 45.39 11.86 36.56
CA GLN A 400 46.17 10.86 35.78
C GLN A 400 45.70 9.39 35.92
N ASP A 401 44.51 9.11 36.44
CA ASP A 401 44.02 7.73 36.52
C ASP A 401 42.62 7.63 35.91
N ASN A 402 42.53 6.99 34.75
CA ASN A 402 41.33 7.05 33.91
C ASN A 402 40.97 5.70 33.28
N THR A 403 40.94 4.66 34.11
CA THR A 403 40.35 3.37 33.74
C THR A 403 38.84 3.53 33.50
N GLY A 404 38.38 3.39 32.26
CA GLY A 404 36.95 3.32 31.92
C GLY A 404 36.29 4.61 31.40
N CYS A 405 37.02 5.49 30.71
CA CYS A 405 36.48 6.72 30.09
C CYS A 405 35.91 7.78 31.08
N GLN A 406 36.39 7.81 32.34
CA GLN A 406 35.89 8.75 33.35
C GLN A 406 36.24 10.23 33.06
N GLU A 407 37.34 10.47 32.34
CA GLU A 407 37.79 11.79 31.88
C GLU A 407 38.11 11.73 30.37
N GLY A 408 37.09 11.75 29.53
CA GLY A 408 37.22 11.50 28.09
C GLY A 408 35.93 11.75 27.30
N PHE A 409 35.96 11.35 26.04
CA PHE A 409 34.83 11.30 25.13
C PHE A 409 34.61 9.83 24.71
N ALA A 410 33.42 9.31 24.98
CA ALA A 410 33.00 7.98 24.56
C ALA A 410 31.93 8.09 23.48
N ILE A 411 32.04 7.24 22.45
CA ILE A 411 31.02 7.06 21.43
C ILE A 411 30.60 5.61 21.47
N LYS A 412 29.30 5.37 21.67
CA LYS A 412 28.69 4.08 21.37
C LYS A 412 27.65 4.25 20.28
N SER A 413 27.77 3.48 19.22
CA SER A 413 26.82 3.48 18.11
C SER A 413 26.44 2.05 17.75
N ASP A 414 25.14 1.77 17.68
CA ASP A 414 24.57 0.47 17.32
C ASP A 414 23.54 0.66 16.20
N PHE A 415 23.61 -0.16 15.15
CA PHE A 415 22.64 -0.17 14.05
C PHE A 415 21.62 -1.28 14.26
N PHE A 416 20.34 -0.92 14.22
CA PHE A 416 19.21 -1.84 14.33
C PHE A 416 18.42 -1.85 13.03
N PHE A 417 18.09 -3.04 12.55
CA PHE A 417 17.18 -3.21 11.44
C PHE A 417 16.19 -4.33 11.71
N SER A 418 14.93 -4.12 11.32
CA SER A 418 13.87 -5.10 11.45
C SER A 418 12.92 -5.06 10.27
N VAL A 419 12.38 -6.22 9.93
CA VAL A 419 11.37 -6.44 8.89
C VAL A 419 10.18 -7.13 9.54
N VAL A 420 9.01 -6.52 9.44
CA VAL A 420 7.76 -7.06 9.96
C VAL A 420 6.81 -7.27 8.79
N GLY A 421 6.49 -8.54 8.51
CA GLY A 421 5.41 -8.88 7.58
C GLY A 421 4.06 -8.72 8.26
N PHE A 422 3.05 -8.31 7.50
CA PHE A 422 1.67 -8.20 7.99
C PHE A 422 0.64 -8.57 6.93
N ALA A 423 -0.56 -8.93 7.40
CA ALA A 423 -1.77 -9.10 6.62
C ALA A 423 -2.93 -8.49 7.38
N THR A 424 -3.35 -7.31 6.94
CA THR A 424 -4.30 -6.42 7.61
C THR A 424 -4.06 -6.40 9.13
N GLN A 425 -5.10 -6.65 9.91
CA GLN A 425 -5.05 -6.76 11.37
C GLN A 425 -4.97 -8.22 11.85
N TRP A 426 -4.98 -9.21 10.94
CA TRP A 426 -5.14 -10.62 11.29
C TRP A 426 -3.83 -11.36 11.54
N TRP A 427 -2.75 -10.92 10.90
CA TRP A 427 -1.44 -11.54 11.05
C TRP A 427 -0.33 -10.49 11.02
N SER A 428 0.66 -10.67 11.88
CA SER A 428 1.91 -9.91 11.86
C SER A 428 3.03 -10.77 12.46
N GLN A 429 4.21 -10.70 11.86
CA GLN A 429 5.38 -11.45 12.32
C GLN A 429 6.67 -10.69 12.03
N GLU A 430 7.58 -10.66 13.00
CA GLU A 430 8.97 -10.24 12.77
C GLU A 430 9.66 -11.32 11.93
N LEU A 431 9.98 -10.97 10.68
CA LEU A 431 10.55 -11.88 9.69
C LEU A 431 12.08 -11.84 9.69
N TYR A 432 12.64 -10.69 10.02
CA TYR A 432 14.07 -10.48 10.12
C TYR A 432 14.37 -9.40 11.16
N LYS A 433 15.46 -9.59 11.89
CA LYS A 433 16.01 -8.58 12.78
C LYS A 433 17.52 -8.75 12.87
N VAL A 434 18.24 -7.64 12.85
CA VAL A 434 19.67 -7.60 13.07
C VAL A 434 20.04 -6.39 13.92
N GLU A 435 21.04 -6.59 14.77
CA GLU A 435 21.73 -5.57 15.55
C GLU A 435 23.22 -5.66 15.24
N VAL A 436 23.80 -4.56 14.78
CA VAL A 436 25.21 -4.49 14.36
C VAL A 436 25.89 -3.38 15.15
N PRO A 437 26.88 -3.68 16.01
CA PRO A 437 27.70 -2.66 16.64
C PRO A 437 28.45 -1.85 15.58
N VAL A 438 28.30 -0.52 15.61
CA VAL A 438 28.90 0.42 14.65
C VAL A 438 30.17 1.03 15.23
N ALA A 439 30.12 1.49 16.47
CA ALA A 439 31.26 2.06 17.19
C ALA A 439 31.15 1.81 18.70
N ASP A 440 32.26 1.52 19.34
CA ASP A 440 32.39 1.49 20.80
C ASP A 440 33.80 1.99 21.13
N GLU A 441 33.96 3.32 21.07
CA GLU A 441 35.25 3.98 21.15
C GLU A 441 35.32 4.92 22.36
N CYS A 442 36.49 4.95 23.00
CA CYS A 442 36.76 5.82 24.13
C CYS A 442 38.06 6.59 23.88
N TYR A 443 37.97 7.91 23.96
CA TYR A 443 39.07 8.85 23.81
C TYR A 443 39.33 9.53 25.15
N THR A 444 40.39 9.16 25.83
CA THR A 444 40.79 9.79 27.10
C THR A 444 41.60 11.06 26.85
N TRP A 445 41.39 12.09 27.66
CA TRP A 445 42.27 13.26 27.66
C TRP A 445 43.62 12.88 28.29
N LEU A 446 44.74 13.28 27.67
CA LEU A 446 46.10 13.09 28.20
C LEU A 446 46.45 14.10 29.29
#